data_AF-A0A954CSJ1-F1
#
_entry.id   AF-A0A954CSJ1-F1
#
_cell.length_a   1.000
_cell.length_b   1.000
_cell.length_c   1.000
_cell.angle_alpha   90.00
_cell.angle_beta   90.00
_cell.angle_gamma   90.00
#
_symmetry.space_group_name_H-M   'P 1'
#
loop_
_entity.id
_entity.type
_entity.pdbx_description
1 polymer ?
#
loop_
_entity_poly.entity_id
_entity_poly.type
_entity_poly.pdbx_seq_one_letter_code
_entity_poly.pdbx_strand_id
1 'polypeptide(L)'
;HSRGVIHRDLKPANIMVGRFGEVQIMDWGVAKIIGRKEDTADREVRSDRQEDDAARTMVGSILGTPSYMSPEQARGEVNSMGAESDIFSLGVILYELLALYTPWTAQTSAQVIDQVKNYEPETPTKRSPERRIPPELDQLVMKCLVKAPSKRIASAQELVDNLRAWQEGGRLAAVEYSMGQLISKWISRHKVGLLMIVLVVGALGVGGFFAYRAAQQASIERANELVAKADTRIVEAETALASDNYDEAAKIASDAVSQYQSALLTLGDDDAAEAGLKKANSINGEAQVRKSMAARAAEEAEASKRAEEAFNEAFDTAVATHEKAKTADSTGSEALSKLKEMYSDAQADYRQVQTLKVEGHDDEKAQIIEALGSIAVWLKAYDDRKQADEDLRKLRGLVNDARNEMALAVALDKSKYTEASQKLVKVISICDQAISVAVSGG
;
A
#
# COMPACT_ATOMS: atom_id res chain seq x y z
N HIS A 1 53.48 49.57 24.13
CA HIS A 1 53.97 49.07 22.82
C HIS A 1 53.66 49.97 21.63
N SER A 2 52.44 50.49 21.44
CA SER A 2 52.10 51.37 20.28
C SER A 2 52.97 52.62 20.12
N ARG A 3 53.60 53.08 21.21
CA ARG A 3 54.58 54.18 21.22
C ARG A 3 56.03 53.70 21.10
N GLY A 4 56.27 52.46 20.70
CA GLY A 4 57.60 51.85 20.60
C GLY A 4 58.27 51.55 21.94
N VAL A 5 57.56 51.64 23.08
CA VAL A 5 58.13 51.38 24.41
C VAL A 5 57.73 49.99 24.91
N ILE A 6 58.70 49.23 25.42
CA ILE A 6 58.55 47.96 26.15
C ILE A 6 58.96 48.14 27.62
N HIS A 7 58.27 47.47 28.54
CA HIS A 7 58.44 47.64 29.98
C HIS A 7 59.60 46.83 30.55
N ARG A 8 59.74 45.55 30.15
CA ARG A 8 60.79 44.61 30.59
C ARG A 8 60.77 44.19 32.07
N ASP A 9 59.79 44.61 32.87
CA ASP A 9 59.71 44.21 34.28
C ASP A 9 58.25 44.19 34.74
N LEU A 10 57.37 43.60 33.91
CA LEU A 10 55.98 43.42 34.31
C LEU A 10 55.89 42.30 35.35
N LYS A 11 55.40 42.65 36.53
CA LYS A 11 55.16 41.76 37.66
C LYS A 11 54.07 42.35 38.56
N PRO A 12 53.42 41.57 39.44
CA PRO A 12 52.35 42.07 40.30
C PRO A 12 52.75 43.29 41.14
N ALA A 13 54.00 43.35 41.63
CA ALA A 13 54.50 44.49 42.41
C ALA A 13 54.54 45.82 41.61
N ASN A 14 54.58 45.75 40.29
CA ASN A 14 54.58 46.91 39.39
C ASN A 14 53.18 47.21 38.83
N ILE A 15 52.13 46.58 39.38
CA ILE A 15 50.73 46.81 39.00
C ILE A 15 49.98 47.29 40.24
N MET A 16 49.47 48.52 40.19
CA MET A 16 48.64 49.09 41.25
C MET A 16 47.17 48.89 40.91
N VAL A 17 46.41 48.39 41.89
CA VAL A 17 44.95 48.32 41.83
C VAL A 17 44.39 49.31 42.85
N GLY A 18 43.65 50.31 42.36
CA GLY A 18 43.05 51.33 43.21
C GLY A 18 41.65 50.93 43.71
N ARG A 19 41.01 51.85 44.45
CA ARG A 19 39.82 51.52 45.27
C ARG A 19 38.57 51.24 44.46
N PHE A 20 38.51 51.69 43.21
CA PHE A 20 37.37 51.55 42.31
C PHE A 20 37.66 50.59 41.16
N GLY A 21 38.72 49.77 41.28
CA GLY A 21 39.12 48.80 40.26
C GLY A 21 39.97 49.39 39.14
N GLU A 22 40.45 50.62 39.28
CA GLU A 22 41.45 51.19 38.38
C GLU A 22 42.77 50.41 38.47
N VAL A 23 43.31 50.01 37.31
CA VAL A 23 44.58 49.25 37.24
C VAL A 23 45.62 50.10 36.52
N GLN A 24 46.77 50.34 37.16
CA GLN A 24 47.85 51.16 36.63
C GLN A 24 49.18 50.39 36.64
N ILE A 25 49.96 50.54 35.58
CA ILE A 25 51.31 49.98 35.47
C ILE A 25 52.32 51.03 35.96
N MET A 26 53.22 50.61 36.85
CA MET A 26 54.21 51.45 37.51
C MET A 26 55.64 50.99 37.18
N ASP A 27 56.63 51.81 37.56
CA ASP A 27 58.06 51.52 37.45
C ASP A 27 58.59 51.23 36.04
N TRP A 28 58.68 52.29 35.24
CA TRP A 28 59.28 52.28 33.91
C TRP A 28 60.82 52.40 33.96
N GLY A 29 61.46 52.25 35.12
CA GLY A 29 62.89 52.50 35.33
C GLY A 29 63.82 51.62 34.48
N VAL A 30 63.29 50.51 33.97
CA VAL A 30 63.99 49.58 33.07
C VAL A 30 63.33 49.50 31.69
N ALA A 31 62.52 50.46 31.26
CA ALA A 31 61.88 50.43 29.94
C ALA A 31 62.89 50.59 28.78
N LYS A 32 62.56 50.09 27.58
CA LYS A 32 63.36 50.25 26.35
C LYS A 32 62.51 50.78 25.20
N ILE A 33 63.11 51.65 24.37
CA ILE A 33 62.51 52.17 23.14
C ILE A 33 62.99 51.29 21.98
N ILE A 34 62.06 50.62 21.30
CA ILE A 34 62.30 49.80 20.11
C ILE A 34 62.83 50.71 18.98
N GLY A 35 63.94 50.31 18.35
CA GLY A 35 64.51 50.98 17.18
C GLY A 35 65.61 52.02 17.46
N ARG A 36 65.89 52.34 18.73
CA ARG A 36 67.09 53.13 19.11
C ARG A 36 68.20 52.15 19.48
N LYS A 37 69.35 52.18 18.79
CA LYS A 37 70.57 51.56 19.32
C LYS A 37 70.87 52.27 20.64
N GLU A 38 71.01 51.52 21.72
CA GLU A 38 71.61 52.07 22.94
C GLU A 38 73.06 52.42 22.57
N ASP A 39 73.40 53.71 22.56
CA ASP A 39 74.79 54.13 22.59
C ASP A 39 75.32 53.77 23.98
N THR A 40 75.68 52.50 24.18
CA THR A 40 76.52 52.07 25.30
C THR A 40 77.98 52.33 24.92
N ALA A 41 78.30 53.60 24.70
CA ALA A 41 79.62 54.18 24.87
C ALA A 41 79.38 55.46 25.69
N ASP A 42 80.11 55.62 26.79
CA ASP A 42 80.14 56.83 27.63
C ASP A 42 79.06 57.01 28.71
N ARG A 43 78.76 55.95 29.46
CA ARG A 43 78.45 56.11 30.90
C ARG A 43 79.27 55.18 31.76
N GLU A 44 80.58 55.44 31.80
CA GLU A 44 81.39 55.15 32.98
C GLU A 44 80.80 55.93 34.18
N VAL A 45 79.94 55.28 34.97
CA VAL A 45 79.86 55.64 36.39
C VAL A 45 81.09 54.99 37.02
N ARG A 46 82.17 55.77 37.13
CA ARG A 46 83.33 55.42 37.95
C ARG A 46 82.85 55.25 39.38
N SER A 47 82.76 54.01 39.85
CA SER A 47 82.80 53.71 41.28
C SER A 47 84.22 53.25 41.60
N ASP A 48 84.90 53.98 42.49
CA ASP A 48 86.15 53.57 43.12
C ASP A 48 85.96 52.28 43.93
N ARG A 49 85.96 51.14 43.26
CA ARG A 49 86.09 49.82 43.89
C ARG A 49 87.14 49.01 43.14
N GLN A 50 88.22 48.82 43.88
CA GLN A 50 89.41 48.01 43.66
C GLN A 50 89.13 46.68 42.93
N GLU A 51 90.03 46.33 42.01
CA GLU A 51 89.92 45.31 40.95
C GLU A 51 89.82 43.82 41.38
N ASP A 52 89.61 43.49 42.66
CA ASP A 52 89.62 42.09 43.11
C ASP A 52 88.24 41.41 43.24
N ASP A 53 87.13 42.13 42.99
CA ASP A 53 85.76 41.59 43.17
C ASP A 53 84.99 41.32 41.86
N ALA A 54 85.57 41.61 40.69
CA ALA A 54 84.88 41.51 39.39
C ALA A 54 84.45 40.06 39.02
N ALA A 55 85.06 39.04 39.63
CA ALA A 55 84.69 37.64 39.40
C ALA A 55 83.58 37.12 40.34
N ARG A 56 83.24 37.84 41.42
CA ARG A 56 82.23 37.41 42.42
C ARG A 56 80.92 38.17 42.37
N THR A 57 80.89 39.36 41.76
CA THR A 57 79.64 40.14 41.61
C THR A 57 78.78 39.73 40.40
N MET A 58 79.20 38.76 39.59
CA MET A 58 78.39 38.25 38.45
C MET A 58 77.34 37.19 38.83
N VAL A 59 77.25 36.78 40.11
CA VAL A 59 76.31 35.73 40.56
C VAL A 59 75.23 36.26 41.52
N GLY A 60 75.31 37.53 41.96
CA GLY A 60 74.49 38.07 43.06
C GLY A 60 73.50 39.20 42.74
N SER A 61 73.42 39.69 41.51
CA SER A 61 72.66 40.90 41.16
C SER A 61 71.56 40.67 40.11
N ILE A 62 70.84 39.54 40.18
CA ILE A 62 69.56 39.41 39.48
C ILE A 62 68.55 40.28 40.24
N LEU A 63 68.45 41.54 39.82
CA LEU A 63 67.45 42.49 40.26
C LEU A 63 66.08 42.01 39.75
N GLY A 64 65.26 41.42 40.62
CA GLY A 64 63.88 41.01 40.35
C GLY A 64 63.57 39.55 40.71
N THR A 65 62.28 39.26 40.97
CA THR A 65 61.78 37.89 41.13
C THR A 65 61.84 37.19 39.76
N PRO A 66 62.73 36.22 39.53
CA PRO A 66 62.97 35.63 38.21
C PRO A 66 61.75 34.95 37.58
N SER A 67 60.72 34.67 38.37
CA SER A 67 59.50 33.97 37.97
C SER A 67 58.73 34.67 36.85
N TYR A 68 58.88 35.99 36.66
CA TYR A 68 58.15 36.78 35.65
C TYR A 68 58.99 37.14 34.41
N MET A 69 60.27 36.78 34.41
CA MET A 69 61.17 37.08 33.30
C MET A 69 60.82 36.23 32.07
N SER A 70 60.91 36.82 30.88
CA SER A 70 60.83 36.04 29.65
C SER A 70 62.11 35.23 29.38
N PRO A 71 62.07 34.18 28.54
CA PRO A 71 63.24 33.36 28.21
C PRO A 71 64.38 34.17 27.61
N GLU A 72 64.09 35.13 26.74
CA GLU A 72 65.07 36.04 26.16
C GLU A 72 65.71 36.97 27.21
N GLN A 73 64.96 37.41 28.23
CA GLN A 73 65.52 38.14 29.38
C GLN A 73 66.43 37.24 30.21
N ALA A 74 65.98 36.01 30.50
CA ALA A 74 66.73 35.03 31.26
C ALA A 74 68.04 34.59 30.58
N ARG A 75 68.13 34.74 29.24
CA ARG A 75 69.36 34.52 28.44
C ARG A 75 70.22 35.78 28.27
N GLY A 76 69.76 36.95 28.73
CA GLY A 76 70.47 38.21 28.55
C GLY A 76 70.44 38.74 27.12
N GLU A 77 69.47 38.33 26.30
CA GLU A 77 69.37 38.71 24.89
C GLU A 77 68.72 40.09 24.72
N VAL A 78 69.34 41.13 25.28
CA VAL A 78 68.76 42.49 25.37
C VAL A 78 68.35 43.08 24.01
N ASN A 79 68.99 42.64 22.92
CA ASN A 79 68.72 43.10 21.56
C ASN A 79 67.57 42.38 20.85
N SER A 80 67.16 41.19 21.31
CA SER A 80 66.02 40.43 20.74
C SER A 80 64.70 40.68 21.47
N MET A 81 64.72 41.45 22.56
CA MET A 81 63.54 41.78 23.34
C MET A 81 62.60 42.74 22.60
N GLY A 82 61.33 42.32 22.49
CA GLY A 82 60.24 43.07 21.87
C GLY A 82 59.00 43.14 22.78
N ALA A 83 57.86 43.51 22.20
CA ALA A 83 56.58 43.54 22.92
C ALA A 83 56.18 42.15 23.46
N GLU A 84 56.64 41.11 22.79
CA GLU A 84 56.44 39.70 23.09
C GLU A 84 57.05 39.30 24.44
N SER A 85 58.08 40.01 24.91
CA SER A 85 58.66 39.80 26.25
C SER A 85 57.67 40.22 27.34
N ASP A 86 57.05 41.39 27.19
CA ASP A 86 56.01 41.85 28.11
C ASP A 86 54.76 40.96 28.05
N ILE A 87 54.41 40.42 26.86
CA ILE A 87 53.30 39.46 26.70
C ILE A 87 53.57 38.17 27.49
N PHE A 88 54.82 37.69 27.51
CA PHE A 88 55.19 36.53 28.31
C PHE A 88 55.00 36.82 29.80
N SER A 89 55.50 37.95 30.30
CA SER A 89 55.32 38.36 31.69
C SER A 89 53.85 38.55 32.09
N LEU A 90 53.02 39.13 31.21
CA LEU A 90 51.57 39.19 31.39
C LEU A 90 50.93 37.79 31.42
N GLY A 91 51.44 36.86 30.61
CA GLY A 91 51.05 35.45 30.64
C GLY A 91 51.35 34.79 31.99
N VAL A 92 52.51 35.08 32.59
CA VAL A 92 52.87 34.60 33.93
C VAL A 92 51.93 35.17 34.98
N ILE A 93 51.61 36.46 34.91
CA ILE A 93 50.65 37.10 35.83
C ILE A 93 49.26 36.48 35.68
N LEU A 94 48.79 36.28 34.45
CA LEU A 94 47.49 35.65 34.21
C LEU A 94 47.47 34.19 34.71
N TYR A 95 48.56 33.45 34.49
CA TYR A 95 48.74 32.12 35.07
C TYR A 95 48.56 32.15 36.59
N GLU A 96 49.26 33.05 37.26
CA GLU A 96 49.20 33.19 38.72
C GLU A 96 47.81 33.59 39.21
N LEU A 97 47.09 34.46 38.49
CA LEU A 97 45.70 34.77 38.82
C LEU A 97 44.78 33.54 38.72
N LEU A 98 45.03 32.64 37.76
CA LEU A 98 44.26 31.42 37.53
C LEU A 98 44.65 30.24 38.41
N ALA A 99 45.91 30.12 38.82
CA ALA A 99 46.41 29.01 39.64
C ALA A 99 46.71 29.41 41.11
N LEU A 100 46.87 30.69 41.43
CA LEU A 100 47.47 31.20 42.67
C LEU A 100 48.92 30.75 42.90
N TYR A 101 49.58 30.27 41.86
CA TYR A 101 50.99 29.89 41.83
C TYR A 101 51.63 30.37 40.53
N THR A 102 52.92 30.71 40.56
CA THR A 102 53.68 30.96 39.34
C THR A 102 53.92 29.66 38.56
N PRO A 103 54.15 29.72 37.22
CA PRO A 103 54.35 28.53 36.38
C PRO A 103 55.59 27.72 36.76
N TRP A 104 56.64 28.39 37.24
CA TRP A 104 57.89 27.79 37.70
C TRP A 104 58.11 28.11 39.17
N THR A 105 58.56 27.10 39.92
CA THR A 105 58.92 27.21 41.34
C THR A 105 60.14 26.35 41.60
N ALA A 106 61.18 26.93 42.19
CA ALA A 106 62.41 26.22 42.55
C ALA A 106 63.03 26.80 43.82
N GLN A 107 64.03 26.11 44.38
CA GLN A 107 64.69 26.53 45.63
C GLN A 107 65.62 27.73 45.43
N THR A 108 66.14 27.92 44.21
CA THR A 108 67.05 29.03 43.90
C THR A 108 66.64 29.79 42.65
N SER A 109 66.98 31.08 42.58
CA SER A 109 66.73 31.94 41.42
C SER A 109 67.36 31.39 40.13
N ALA A 110 68.54 30.78 40.23
CA ALA A 110 69.23 30.15 39.11
C ALA A 110 68.43 28.96 38.53
N GLN A 111 67.81 28.16 39.41
CA GLN A 111 66.95 27.05 38.97
C GLN A 111 65.66 27.56 38.32
N VAL A 112 65.06 28.65 38.84
CA VAL A 112 63.88 29.26 38.19
C VAL A 112 64.24 29.79 36.80
N ILE A 113 65.40 30.45 36.66
CA ILE A 113 65.91 30.93 35.37
C ILE A 113 66.13 29.77 34.40
N ASP A 114 66.69 28.65 34.88
CA ASP A 114 66.87 27.46 34.06
C ASP A 114 65.52 26.88 33.58
N GLN A 115 64.53 26.79 34.49
CA GLN A 115 63.16 26.37 34.16
C GLN A 115 62.50 27.30 33.13
N VAL A 116 62.61 28.62 33.30
CA VAL A 116 62.11 29.62 32.36
C VAL A 116 62.72 29.45 30.98
N LYS A 117 64.01 29.11 30.86
CA LYS A 117 64.68 28.92 29.57
C LYS A 117 64.32 27.59 28.89
N ASN A 118 64.30 26.51 29.67
CA ASN A 118 64.44 25.16 29.12
C ASN A 118 63.21 24.27 29.30
N TYR A 119 62.27 24.63 30.18
CA TYR A 119 61.16 23.74 30.57
C TYR A 119 59.80 24.39 30.35
N GLU A 120 58.89 23.62 29.75
CA GLU A 120 57.50 24.03 29.57
C GLU A 120 56.74 23.84 30.90
N PRO A 121 55.94 24.83 31.34
CA PRO A 121 55.23 24.73 32.60
C PRO A 121 54.01 23.80 32.47
N GLU A 122 53.53 23.29 33.61
CA GLU A 122 52.23 22.64 33.68
C GLU A 122 51.12 23.66 33.38
N THR A 123 49.97 23.24 32.84
CA THR A 123 48.84 24.16 32.64
C THR A 123 48.25 24.61 33.99
N PRO A 124 47.62 25.79 34.08
CA PRO A 124 47.00 26.24 35.32
C PRO A 124 46.05 25.20 35.94
N THR A 125 45.22 24.53 35.13
CA THR A 125 44.33 23.46 35.61
C THR A 125 45.09 22.27 36.22
N LYS A 126 46.24 21.89 35.67
CA LYS A 126 47.06 20.80 36.25
C LYS A 126 47.76 21.24 37.54
N ARG A 127 48.21 22.48 37.59
CA ARG A 127 48.89 23.07 38.75
C ARG A 127 47.94 23.23 39.94
N SER A 128 46.67 23.54 39.67
CA SER A 128 45.64 23.79 40.66
C SER A 128 44.33 23.08 40.31
N PRO A 129 44.30 21.74 40.41
CA PRO A 129 43.16 20.92 39.99
C PRO A 129 41.89 21.18 40.81
N GLU A 130 42.02 21.71 42.03
CA GLU A 130 40.91 22.14 42.88
C GLU A 130 40.20 23.39 42.36
N ARG A 131 40.85 24.17 41.50
CA ARG A 131 40.27 25.39 40.92
C ARG A 131 39.52 25.06 39.64
N ARG A 132 38.32 25.64 39.51
CA ARG A 132 37.52 25.55 38.27
C ARG A 132 38.06 26.54 37.24
N ILE A 133 39.17 26.18 36.59
CA ILE A 133 39.78 26.99 35.53
C ILE A 133 39.20 26.58 34.17
N PRO A 134 38.66 27.52 33.38
CA PRO A 134 38.17 27.22 32.04
C PRO A 134 39.29 26.72 31.12
N PRO A 135 39.11 25.63 30.36
CA PRO A 135 40.13 25.08 29.46
C PRO A 135 40.65 26.07 28.41
N GLU A 136 39.84 27.04 28.00
CA GLU A 136 40.26 28.06 27.04
C GLU A 136 41.23 29.07 27.63
N LEU A 137 41.11 29.38 28.92
CA LEU A 137 42.06 30.25 29.61
C LEU A 137 43.38 29.53 29.87
N ASP A 138 43.33 28.22 30.12
CA ASP A 138 44.52 27.35 30.12
C ASP A 138 45.28 27.49 28.79
N GLN A 139 44.61 27.28 27.66
CA GLN A 139 45.24 27.37 26.34
C GLN A 139 45.76 28.79 26.03
N LEU A 140 44.98 29.83 26.37
CA LEU A 140 45.38 31.23 26.16
C LEU A 140 46.65 31.57 26.94
N VAL A 141 46.72 31.18 28.22
CA VAL A 141 47.91 31.39 29.06
C VAL A 141 49.10 30.62 28.50
N MET A 142 48.93 29.34 28.16
CA MET A 142 50.01 28.54 27.59
C MET A 142 50.53 29.13 26.27
N LYS A 143 49.65 29.76 25.47
CA LYS A 143 50.04 30.48 24.26
C LYS A 143 50.92 31.70 24.55
N CYS A 144 50.68 32.43 25.65
CA CYS A 144 51.56 33.52 26.10
C CYS A 144 52.94 33.00 26.55
N LEU A 145 53.00 31.82 27.15
CA LEU A 145 54.21 31.25 27.78
C LEU A 145 55.11 30.45 26.81
N VAL A 146 54.77 30.40 25.52
CA VAL A 146 55.61 29.74 24.51
C VAL A 146 57.00 30.37 24.47
N LYS A 147 58.05 29.55 24.52
CA LYS A 147 59.43 30.04 24.60
C LYS A 147 59.86 30.91 23.42
N ALA A 148 59.46 30.54 22.20
CA ALA A 148 59.74 31.30 20.99
C ALA A 148 58.85 32.55 20.90
N PRO A 149 59.40 33.79 20.93
CA PRO A 149 58.60 35.02 20.93
C PRO A 149 57.61 35.12 19.78
N SER A 150 58.01 34.73 18.56
CA SER A 150 57.17 34.79 17.35
C SER A 150 55.97 33.83 17.35
N LYS A 151 55.91 32.87 18.29
CA LYS A 151 54.80 31.92 18.42
C LYS A 151 53.81 32.30 19.54
N ARG A 152 54.12 33.34 20.32
CA ARG A 152 53.24 33.88 21.35
C ARG A 152 52.07 34.63 20.72
N ILE A 153 51.16 35.11 21.56
CA ILE A 153 50.14 36.08 21.13
C ILE A 153 50.86 37.30 20.52
N ALA A 154 50.37 37.80 19.39
CA ALA A 154 51.10 38.77 18.59
C ALA A 154 51.12 40.17 19.23
N SER A 155 50.14 40.50 20.07
CA SER A 155 50.09 41.79 20.75
C SER A 155 49.31 41.76 22.07
N ALA A 156 49.55 42.76 22.92
CA ALA A 156 48.72 42.98 24.11
C ALA A 156 47.24 43.25 23.77
N GLN A 157 46.96 43.88 22.63
CA GLN A 157 45.58 44.11 22.18
C GLN A 157 44.88 42.78 21.85
N GLU A 158 45.56 41.87 21.16
CA GLU A 158 45.02 40.54 20.86
C GLU A 158 44.72 39.75 22.15
N LEU A 159 45.59 39.85 23.17
CA LEU A 159 45.32 39.24 24.48
C LEU A 159 44.06 39.83 25.12
N VAL A 160 43.89 41.16 25.07
CA VAL A 160 42.67 41.84 25.56
C VAL A 160 41.43 41.38 24.81
N ASP A 161 41.49 41.29 23.48
CA ASP A 161 40.35 40.88 22.66
C ASP A 161 39.91 39.44 22.97
N ASN A 162 40.87 38.53 23.18
CA ASN A 162 40.58 37.16 23.62
C ASN A 162 39.93 37.13 25.02
N LEU A 163 40.43 37.91 25.98
CA LEU A 163 39.86 37.96 27.33
C LEU A 163 38.45 38.58 27.34
N ARG A 164 38.19 39.62 26.55
CA ARG A 164 36.85 40.19 26.38
C ARG A 164 35.89 39.19 25.74
N ALA A 165 36.33 38.55 24.64
CA ALA A 165 35.56 37.49 24.01
C ALA A 165 35.23 36.37 25.01
N TRP A 166 36.17 36.01 25.89
CA TRP A 166 35.91 35.04 26.95
C TRP A 166 34.82 35.51 27.93
N GLN A 167 34.90 36.76 28.41
CA GLN A 167 33.91 37.35 29.35
C GLN A 167 32.51 37.43 28.74
N GLU A 168 32.41 37.68 27.43
CA GLU A 168 31.16 37.68 26.66
C GLU A 168 30.69 36.25 26.30
N GLY A 169 31.39 35.22 26.79
CA GLY A 169 31.12 33.80 26.52
C GLY A 169 31.42 33.38 25.08
N GLY A 170 32.13 34.20 24.32
CA GLY A 170 32.55 34.04 22.93
C GLY A 170 33.67 33.01 22.71
N ARG A 171 34.15 33.00 21.47
CA ARG A 171 35.27 32.17 21.02
C ARG A 171 36.55 33.01 21.07
N LEU A 172 37.60 32.45 21.65
CA LEU A 172 38.93 33.04 21.65
C LEU A 172 39.58 32.74 20.30
N ALA A 173 40.07 33.77 19.62
CA ALA A 173 40.74 33.62 18.33
C ALA A 173 42.06 32.85 18.45
N ALA A 174 42.76 33.00 19.58
CA ALA A 174 44.07 32.40 19.83
C ALA A 174 44.02 30.95 20.33
N VAL A 175 42.82 30.37 20.47
CA VAL A 175 42.59 29.06 21.11
C VAL A 175 41.94 28.09 20.12
N GLU A 176 42.34 26.82 20.21
CA GLU A 176 41.73 25.74 19.44
C GLU A 176 40.58 25.11 20.22
N TYR A 177 39.48 24.84 19.52
CA TYR A 177 38.26 24.28 20.09
C TYR A 177 37.96 22.92 19.49
N SER A 178 37.55 21.97 20.34
CA SER A 178 36.92 20.76 19.87
C SER A 178 35.45 21.01 19.48
N MET A 179 34.90 20.19 18.58
CA MET A 179 33.49 20.29 18.18
C MET A 179 32.53 20.14 19.36
N GLY A 180 32.86 19.29 20.34
CA GLY A 180 32.06 19.13 21.55
C GLY A 180 31.99 20.40 22.42
N GLN A 181 33.10 21.13 22.53
CA GLN A 181 33.14 22.40 23.27
C GLN A 181 32.27 23.48 22.58
N LEU A 182 32.29 23.54 21.25
CA LEU A 182 31.45 24.47 20.48
C LEU A 182 29.96 24.17 20.64
N ILE A 183 29.56 22.90 20.55
CA ILE A 183 28.17 22.46 20.75
C ILE A 183 27.71 22.78 22.17
N SER A 184 28.53 22.50 23.18
CA SER A 184 28.20 22.80 24.58
C SER A 184 27.95 24.30 24.80
N LYS A 185 28.80 25.17 24.23
CA LYS A 185 28.59 26.64 24.28
C LYS A 185 27.35 27.09 23.53
N TRP A 186 27.05 26.49 22.39
CA TRP A 186 25.85 26.82 21.63
C TRP A 186 24.58 26.43 22.40
N ILE A 187 24.54 25.22 22.96
CA ILE A 187 23.44 24.75 23.81
C ILE A 187 23.30 25.66 25.04
N SER A 188 24.40 26.00 25.71
CA SER A 188 24.34 26.81 26.92
C SER A 188 23.83 28.23 26.68
N ARG A 189 24.05 28.77 25.48
CA ARG A 189 23.50 30.05 25.01
C ARG A 189 22.04 29.96 24.56
N HIS A 190 21.57 28.79 24.14
CA HIS A 190 20.24 28.62 23.53
C HIS A 190 19.30 27.72 24.34
N LYS A 191 19.57 27.55 25.64
CA LYS A 191 18.77 26.68 26.54
C LYS A 191 17.26 26.97 26.47
N VAL A 192 16.88 28.24 26.45
CA VAL A 192 15.48 28.67 26.39
C VAL A 192 14.85 28.30 25.04
N GLY A 193 15.54 28.55 23.93
CA GLY A 193 15.06 28.19 22.59
C GLY A 193 14.91 26.68 22.41
N LEU A 194 15.88 25.91 22.90
CA LEU A 194 15.82 24.44 22.88
C LEU A 194 14.66 23.90 23.73
N LEU A 195 14.43 24.46 24.91
CA LEU A 195 13.29 24.09 25.75
C LEU A 195 11.96 24.34 25.03
N MET A 196 11.82 25.47 24.35
CA MET A 196 10.62 25.78 23.57
C MET A 196 10.39 24.79 22.42
N ILE A 197 11.45 24.39 21.72
CA ILE A 197 11.36 23.36 20.67
C ILE A 197 10.85 22.04 21.25
N VAL A 198 11.40 21.61 22.38
CA VAL A 198 10.96 20.37 23.06
C VAL A 198 9.49 20.46 23.47
N LEU A 199 9.04 21.60 24.00
CA LEU A 199 7.64 21.81 24.38
C LEU A 199 6.71 21.78 23.16
N VAL A 200 7.08 22.42 22.05
CA VAL A 200 6.29 22.42 20.82
C VAL A 200 6.19 21.01 20.23
N VAL A 201 7.31 20.30 20.13
CA VAL A 201 7.33 18.91 19.63
C VAL A 201 6.52 18.00 20.56
N GLY A 202 6.63 18.18 21.87
CA GLY A 202 5.83 17.45 22.85
C GLY A 202 4.33 17.72 22.70
N ALA A 203 3.93 18.98 22.54
CA ALA A 203 2.54 19.37 22.33
C ALA A 203 1.97 18.82 21.01
N LEU A 204 2.75 18.86 19.93
CA LEU A 204 2.38 18.26 18.64
C LEU A 204 2.24 16.74 18.74
N GLY A 205 3.14 16.07 19.47
CA GLY A 205 3.07 14.62 19.71
C GLY A 205 1.82 14.24 20.50
N VAL A 206 1.52 14.97 21.58
CA VAL A 206 0.29 14.75 22.37
C VAL A 206 -0.96 15.03 21.53
N GLY A 207 -1.00 16.14 20.79
CA GLY A 207 -2.11 16.48 19.90
C GLY A 207 -2.34 15.42 18.82
N GLY A 208 -1.26 14.94 18.19
CA GLY A 208 -1.31 13.86 17.19
C GLY A 208 -1.84 12.54 17.77
N PHE A 209 -1.43 12.18 18.99
CA PHE A 209 -1.93 10.98 19.69
C PHE A 209 -3.44 11.05 19.94
N PHE A 210 -3.96 12.18 20.44
CA PHE A 210 -5.39 12.35 20.66
C PHE A 210 -6.19 12.37 19.35
N ALA A 211 -5.67 13.02 18.31
CA ALA A 211 -6.29 13.01 16.99
C ALA A 211 -6.38 11.60 16.40
N TYR A 212 -5.31 10.79 16.54
CA TYR A 212 -5.30 9.40 16.11
C TYR A 212 -6.34 8.56 16.86
N ARG A 213 -6.39 8.70 18.20
CA ARG A 213 -7.39 8.01 19.03
C ARG A 213 -8.82 8.40 18.66
N ALA A 214 -9.09 9.68 18.45
CA ALA A 214 -10.41 10.17 18.05
C ALA A 214 -10.82 9.63 16.68
N ALA A 215 -9.89 9.61 15.71
CA ALA A 215 -10.14 9.04 14.39
C ALA A 215 -10.43 7.53 14.44
N GLN A 216 -9.68 6.80 15.27
CA GLN A 216 -9.88 5.36 15.48
C GLN A 216 -11.24 5.07 16.13
N GLN A 217 -11.66 5.90 17.09
CA GLN A 217 -12.95 5.73 17.74
C GLN A 217 -14.11 6.03 16.77
N ALA A 218 -13.99 7.08 15.96
CA ALA A 218 -14.98 7.40 14.92
C ALA A 218 -15.08 6.31 13.84
N SER A 219 -13.98 5.64 13.49
CA SER A 219 -14.05 4.51 12.54
C SER A 219 -14.76 3.29 13.14
N ILE A 220 -14.56 3.00 14.42
CA ILE A 220 -15.25 1.91 15.13
C ILE A 220 -16.76 2.20 15.23
N GLU A 221 -17.14 3.43 15.56
CA GLU A 221 -18.56 3.84 15.60
C GLU A 221 -19.25 3.66 14.24
N ARG A 222 -18.61 4.07 13.14
CA ARG A 222 -19.14 3.86 11.78
C ARG A 222 -19.29 2.39 11.43
N ALA A 223 -18.34 1.56 11.85
CA ALA A 223 -18.42 0.12 11.63
C ALA A 223 -19.60 -0.50 12.40
N ASN A 224 -19.80 -0.10 13.66
CA ASN A 224 -20.96 -0.52 14.46
C ASN A 224 -22.29 -0.03 13.85
N GLU A 225 -22.34 1.17 13.28
CA GLU A 225 -23.52 1.66 12.56
C GLU A 225 -23.84 0.79 11.32
N LEU A 226 -22.82 0.35 10.59
CA LEU A 226 -22.99 -0.59 9.47
C LEU A 226 -23.54 -1.94 9.94
N VAL A 227 -23.04 -2.48 11.06
CA VAL A 227 -23.56 -3.72 11.66
C VAL A 227 -25.05 -3.57 12.00
N ALA A 228 -25.44 -2.48 12.67
CA ALA A 228 -26.84 -2.24 13.02
C ALA A 228 -27.77 -2.11 11.79
N LYS A 229 -27.29 -1.47 10.72
CA LYS A 229 -28.02 -1.41 9.44
C LYS A 229 -28.14 -2.78 8.80
N ALA A 230 -27.08 -3.60 8.86
CA ALA A 230 -27.08 -4.94 8.32
C ALA A 230 -28.04 -5.88 9.08
N ASP A 231 -28.08 -5.78 10.42
CA ASP A 231 -29.03 -6.51 11.27
C ASP A 231 -30.48 -6.19 10.87
N THR A 232 -30.78 -4.92 10.63
CA THR A 232 -32.11 -4.48 10.18
C THR A 232 -32.44 -5.08 8.81
N ARG A 233 -31.47 -5.07 7.88
CA ARG A 233 -31.62 -5.67 6.54
C ARG A 233 -31.83 -7.17 6.59
N ILE A 234 -31.22 -7.89 7.52
CA ILE A 234 -31.51 -9.32 7.73
C ILE A 234 -32.99 -9.54 8.02
N VAL A 235 -33.57 -8.75 8.93
CA VAL A 235 -34.99 -8.89 9.31
C VAL A 235 -35.92 -8.58 8.12
N GLU A 236 -35.59 -7.56 7.33
CA GLU A 236 -36.31 -7.23 6.09
C GLU A 236 -36.21 -8.38 5.08
N ALA A 237 -35.03 -8.99 4.92
CA ALA A 237 -34.83 -10.12 4.02
C ALA A 237 -35.60 -11.36 4.48
N GLU A 238 -35.63 -11.66 5.79
CA GLU A 238 -36.44 -12.75 6.36
C GLU A 238 -37.93 -12.52 6.10
N THR A 239 -38.40 -11.28 6.23
CA THR A 239 -39.79 -10.90 5.99
C THR A 239 -40.17 -11.06 4.51
N ALA A 240 -39.28 -10.64 3.60
CA ALA A 240 -39.47 -10.82 2.16
C ALA A 240 -39.46 -12.30 1.77
N LEU A 241 -38.58 -13.10 2.38
CA LEU A 241 -38.51 -14.55 2.18
C LEU A 241 -39.80 -15.24 2.65
N ALA A 242 -40.35 -14.82 3.80
CA ALA A 242 -41.61 -15.32 4.33
C ALA A 242 -42.84 -14.91 3.49
N SER A 243 -42.72 -13.83 2.71
CA SER A 243 -43.78 -13.34 1.81
C SER A 243 -43.63 -13.86 0.38
N ASP A 244 -42.81 -14.90 0.17
CA ASP A 244 -42.47 -15.49 -1.14
C ASP A 244 -41.91 -14.51 -2.18
N ASN A 245 -41.41 -13.35 -1.74
CA ASN A 245 -40.75 -12.37 -2.60
C ASN A 245 -39.23 -12.62 -2.63
N TYR A 246 -38.85 -13.71 -3.31
CA TYR A 246 -37.48 -14.23 -3.29
C TYR A 246 -36.45 -13.30 -3.97
N ASP A 247 -36.88 -12.52 -4.96
CA ASP A 247 -36.04 -11.53 -5.64
C ASP A 247 -35.58 -10.42 -4.68
N GLU A 248 -36.55 -9.84 -3.96
CA GLU A 248 -36.27 -8.77 -3.01
C GLU A 248 -35.50 -9.32 -1.80
N ALA A 249 -35.84 -10.51 -1.31
CA ALA A 249 -35.11 -11.17 -0.22
C ALA A 249 -33.63 -11.39 -0.56
N ALA A 250 -33.31 -11.87 -1.76
CA ALA A 250 -31.92 -12.10 -2.19
C ALA A 250 -31.14 -10.78 -2.29
N LYS A 251 -31.78 -9.73 -2.81
CA LYS A 251 -31.17 -8.40 -2.93
C LYS A 251 -30.86 -7.79 -1.57
N ILE A 252 -31.84 -7.79 -0.66
CA ILE A 252 -31.68 -7.24 0.69
C ILE A 252 -30.62 -8.04 1.48
N ALA A 253 -30.63 -9.37 1.38
CA ALA A 253 -29.64 -10.22 2.04
C ALA A 253 -28.22 -9.98 1.49
N SER A 254 -28.08 -9.76 0.17
CA SER A 254 -26.81 -9.40 -0.44
C SER A 254 -26.30 -8.03 0.05
N ASP A 255 -27.19 -7.05 0.21
CA ASP A 255 -26.83 -5.74 0.79
C ASP A 255 -26.33 -5.90 2.24
N ALA A 256 -27.01 -6.72 3.05
CA ALA A 256 -26.60 -7.01 4.42
C ALA A 256 -25.21 -7.66 4.47
N VAL A 257 -24.93 -8.64 3.60
CA VAL A 257 -23.60 -9.27 3.47
C VAL A 257 -22.51 -8.22 3.21
N SER A 258 -22.74 -7.30 2.27
CA SER A 258 -21.78 -6.25 1.94
C SER A 258 -21.50 -5.30 3.12
N GLN A 259 -22.53 -4.98 3.91
CA GLN A 259 -22.41 -4.13 5.09
C GLN A 259 -21.60 -4.79 6.20
N TYR A 260 -21.84 -6.06 6.52
CA TYR A 260 -21.03 -6.80 7.51
C TYR A 260 -19.57 -6.93 7.07
N GLN A 261 -19.32 -7.28 5.80
CA GLN A 261 -17.95 -7.37 5.28
C GLN A 261 -17.21 -6.04 5.41
N SER A 262 -17.89 -4.93 5.10
CA SER A 262 -17.32 -3.58 5.24
C SER A 262 -17.04 -3.21 6.70
N ALA A 263 -17.91 -3.60 7.62
CA ALA A 263 -17.72 -3.36 9.05
C ALA A 263 -16.55 -4.17 9.63
N LEU A 264 -16.45 -5.46 9.27
CA LEU A 264 -15.40 -6.37 9.74
C LEU A 264 -13.98 -5.94 9.32
N LEU A 265 -13.83 -5.22 8.20
CA LEU A 265 -12.53 -4.62 7.84
C LEU A 265 -11.98 -3.64 8.90
N THR A 266 -12.87 -3.04 9.70
CA THR A 266 -12.51 -2.09 10.76
C THR A 266 -12.53 -2.72 12.14
N LEU A 267 -13.49 -3.61 12.40
CA LEU A 267 -13.66 -4.25 13.72
C LEU A 267 -12.70 -5.43 13.94
N GLY A 268 -12.25 -6.09 12.87
CA GLY A 268 -11.47 -7.32 12.95
C GLY A 268 -12.35 -8.50 13.34
N ASP A 269 -11.96 -9.22 14.40
CA ASP A 269 -12.65 -10.42 14.88
C ASP A 269 -13.82 -10.05 15.82
N ASP A 270 -14.90 -9.51 15.25
CA ASP A 270 -16.14 -9.24 15.99
C ASP A 270 -17.13 -10.40 15.81
N ASP A 271 -17.30 -11.21 16.87
CA ASP A 271 -18.13 -12.42 16.86
C ASP A 271 -19.59 -12.15 16.43
N ALA A 272 -20.14 -11.00 16.81
CA ALA A 272 -21.52 -10.64 16.49
C ALA A 272 -21.68 -10.32 15.00
N ALA A 273 -20.76 -9.52 14.43
CA ALA A 273 -20.74 -9.20 13.02
C ALA A 273 -20.44 -10.43 12.14
N GLU A 274 -19.57 -11.35 12.59
CA GLU A 274 -19.34 -12.63 11.88
C GLU A 274 -20.57 -13.54 11.89
N ALA A 275 -21.25 -13.65 13.03
CA ALA A 275 -22.49 -14.41 13.14
C ALA A 275 -23.58 -13.82 12.23
N GLY A 276 -23.72 -12.49 12.22
CA GLY A 276 -24.61 -11.75 11.32
C GLY A 276 -24.29 -11.99 9.85
N LEU A 277 -23.02 -11.91 9.46
CA LEU A 277 -22.56 -12.20 8.09
C LEU A 277 -22.92 -13.62 7.65
N LYS A 278 -22.71 -14.61 8.53
CA LYS A 278 -23.07 -16.01 8.25
C LYS A 278 -24.57 -16.16 8.05
N LYS A 279 -25.38 -15.49 8.88
CA LYS A 279 -26.84 -15.49 8.78
C LYS A 279 -27.29 -14.84 7.46
N ALA A 280 -26.75 -13.67 7.10
CA ALA A 280 -27.07 -12.98 5.85
C ALA A 280 -26.72 -13.82 4.62
N ASN A 281 -25.56 -14.49 4.61
CA ASN A 281 -25.18 -15.41 3.53
C ASN A 281 -26.12 -16.61 3.41
N SER A 282 -26.57 -17.17 4.54
CA SER A 282 -27.54 -18.26 4.55
C SER A 282 -28.87 -17.84 3.92
N ILE A 283 -29.39 -16.67 4.29
CA ILE A 283 -30.65 -16.13 3.76
C ILE A 283 -30.51 -15.83 2.26
N ASN A 284 -29.40 -15.22 1.83
CA ASN A 284 -29.15 -14.96 0.41
C ASN A 284 -29.12 -16.26 -0.40
N GLY A 285 -28.42 -17.28 0.11
CA GLY A 285 -28.38 -18.60 -0.52
C GLY A 285 -29.76 -19.25 -0.63
N GLU A 286 -30.55 -19.21 0.45
CA GLU A 286 -31.91 -19.74 0.45
C GLU A 286 -32.82 -18.99 -0.53
N ALA A 287 -32.78 -17.65 -0.52
CA ALA A 287 -33.57 -16.80 -1.42
C ALA A 287 -33.23 -17.08 -2.90
N GLN A 288 -31.95 -17.21 -3.25
CA GLN A 288 -31.54 -17.54 -4.62
C GLN A 288 -32.03 -18.92 -5.06
N VAL A 289 -31.95 -19.91 -4.18
CA VAL A 289 -32.43 -21.27 -4.45
C VAL A 289 -33.95 -21.26 -4.66
N ARG A 290 -34.71 -20.64 -3.76
CA ARG A 290 -36.18 -20.54 -3.88
C ARG A 290 -36.60 -19.74 -5.11
N LYS A 291 -35.93 -18.63 -5.41
CA LYS A 291 -36.12 -17.87 -6.66
C LYS A 291 -35.97 -18.77 -7.89
N SER A 292 -34.91 -19.57 -7.96
CA SER A 292 -34.67 -20.46 -9.10
C SER A 292 -35.74 -21.56 -9.23
N MET A 293 -36.23 -22.08 -8.10
CA MET A 293 -37.31 -23.07 -8.09
C MET A 293 -38.64 -22.46 -8.50
N ALA A 294 -38.97 -21.27 -8.00
CA ALA A 294 -40.19 -20.55 -8.35
C ALA A 294 -40.22 -20.18 -9.85
N ALA A 295 -39.08 -19.74 -10.41
CA ALA A 295 -38.96 -19.47 -11.84
C ALA A 295 -39.19 -20.72 -12.68
N ARG A 296 -38.61 -21.87 -12.29
CA ARG A 296 -38.85 -23.16 -12.96
C ARG A 296 -40.31 -23.61 -12.88
N ALA A 297 -40.92 -23.51 -11.71
CA ALA A 297 -42.32 -23.87 -11.52
C ALA A 297 -43.26 -22.98 -12.35
N ALA A 298 -42.96 -21.67 -12.46
CA ALA A 298 -43.70 -20.76 -13.31
C ALA A 298 -43.55 -21.10 -14.81
N GLU A 299 -42.33 -21.43 -15.24
CA GLU A 299 -42.05 -21.87 -16.62
C GLU A 299 -42.77 -23.20 -16.95
N GLU A 300 -42.73 -24.17 -16.03
CA GLU A 300 -43.46 -25.44 -16.16
C GLU A 300 -44.98 -25.23 -16.20
N ALA A 301 -45.53 -24.34 -15.36
CA ALA A 301 -46.95 -24.00 -15.37
C ALA A 301 -47.37 -23.30 -16.67
N GLU A 302 -46.55 -22.37 -17.19
CA GLU A 302 -46.82 -21.70 -18.45
C GLU A 302 -46.69 -22.66 -19.64
N ALA A 303 -45.72 -23.57 -19.62
CA ALA A 303 -45.58 -24.64 -20.61
C ALA A 303 -46.77 -25.60 -20.58
N SER A 304 -47.26 -25.97 -19.39
CA SER A 304 -48.47 -26.77 -19.22
C SER A 304 -49.69 -26.07 -19.80
N LYS A 305 -49.87 -24.77 -19.52
CA LYS A 305 -50.99 -23.98 -20.04
C LYS A 305 -50.93 -23.86 -21.57
N ARG A 306 -49.76 -23.59 -22.16
CA ARG A 306 -49.60 -23.55 -23.63
C ARG A 306 -49.88 -24.90 -24.27
N ALA A 307 -49.46 -25.99 -23.63
CA ALA A 307 -49.76 -27.34 -24.12
C ALA A 307 -51.26 -27.65 -24.07
N GLU A 308 -51.96 -27.20 -23.03
CA GLU A 308 -53.42 -27.32 -22.91
C GLU A 308 -54.16 -26.50 -23.97
N GLU A 309 -53.76 -25.25 -24.22
CA GLU A 309 -54.33 -24.40 -25.27
C GLU A 309 -54.13 -25.01 -26.67
N ALA A 310 -52.92 -25.50 -26.97
CA ALA A 310 -52.62 -26.17 -28.24
C ALA A 310 -53.42 -27.48 -28.41
N PHE A 311 -53.60 -28.25 -27.33
CA PHE A 311 -54.41 -29.46 -27.34
C PHE A 311 -55.89 -29.17 -27.65
N ASN A 312 -56.47 -28.15 -27.03
CA ASN A 312 -57.86 -27.76 -27.27
C ASN A 312 -58.08 -27.32 -28.73
N GLU A 313 -57.15 -26.56 -29.30
CA GLU A 313 -57.21 -26.14 -30.72
C GLU A 313 -57.13 -27.33 -31.69
N ALA A 314 -56.23 -28.28 -31.43
CA ALA A 314 -56.10 -29.51 -32.21
C ALA A 314 -57.37 -30.37 -32.12
N PHE A 315 -57.96 -30.49 -30.93
CA PHE A 315 -59.21 -31.23 -30.70
C PHE A 315 -60.40 -30.62 -31.46
N ASP A 316 -60.61 -29.32 -31.34
CA ASP A 316 -61.70 -28.61 -32.05
C ASP A 316 -61.54 -28.74 -33.57
N THR A 317 -60.31 -28.66 -34.06
CA THR A 317 -59.99 -28.84 -35.48
C THR A 317 -60.30 -30.25 -35.96
N ALA A 318 -59.97 -31.28 -35.17
CA ALA A 318 -60.27 -32.67 -35.47
C ALA A 318 -61.79 -32.93 -35.53
N VAL A 319 -62.56 -32.43 -34.56
CA VAL A 319 -64.03 -32.56 -34.51
C VAL A 319 -64.69 -31.86 -35.71
N ALA A 320 -64.31 -30.62 -35.99
CA ALA A 320 -64.84 -29.86 -37.13
C ALA A 320 -64.53 -30.53 -38.47
N THR A 321 -63.38 -31.19 -38.58
CA THR A 321 -62.96 -31.91 -39.79
C THR A 321 -63.70 -33.24 -39.93
N HIS A 322 -63.95 -33.96 -38.83
CA HIS A 322 -64.80 -35.15 -38.83
C HIS A 322 -66.22 -34.84 -39.31
N GLU A 323 -66.83 -33.76 -38.82
CA GLU A 323 -68.15 -33.31 -39.28
C GLU A 323 -68.16 -32.90 -40.76
N LYS A 324 -67.12 -32.18 -41.24
CA LYS A 324 -66.98 -31.87 -42.67
C LYS A 324 -66.83 -33.13 -43.53
N ALA A 325 -66.04 -34.11 -43.09
CA ALA A 325 -65.82 -35.37 -43.80
C ALA A 325 -67.10 -36.22 -43.92
N LYS A 326 -67.97 -36.16 -42.91
CA LYS A 326 -69.29 -36.82 -42.89
C LYS A 326 -70.24 -36.28 -43.97
N THR A 327 -70.05 -35.03 -44.39
CA THR A 327 -70.85 -34.35 -45.42
C THR A 327 -70.19 -34.31 -46.81
N ALA A 328 -68.94 -34.75 -46.94
CA ALA A 328 -68.18 -34.65 -48.17
C ALA A 328 -68.50 -35.82 -49.11
N ASP A 329 -69.45 -35.60 -50.01
CA ASP A 329 -69.69 -36.47 -51.15
C ASP A 329 -68.68 -36.14 -52.27
N SER A 330 -67.86 -37.12 -52.67
CA SER A 330 -67.18 -37.21 -53.99
C SER A 330 -65.93 -36.37 -54.36
N THR A 331 -64.96 -36.05 -53.47
CA THR A 331 -63.60 -35.60 -53.91
C THR A 331 -62.44 -36.32 -53.19
N GLY A 332 -62.34 -37.63 -53.45
CA GLY A 332 -61.51 -38.61 -52.72
C GLY A 332 -59.99 -38.64 -52.99
N SER A 333 -59.30 -37.51 -53.06
CA SER A 333 -57.81 -37.54 -53.09
C SER A 333 -57.17 -36.47 -52.21
N GLU A 334 -57.56 -35.21 -52.35
CA GLU A 334 -56.94 -34.10 -51.62
C GLU A 334 -57.48 -33.98 -50.19
N ALA A 335 -58.81 -34.12 -50.02
CA ALA A 335 -59.45 -34.16 -48.71
C ALA A 335 -58.97 -35.34 -47.86
N LEU A 336 -58.67 -36.48 -48.49
CA LEU A 336 -58.16 -37.68 -47.81
C LEU A 336 -56.69 -37.55 -47.40
N SER A 337 -55.83 -36.98 -48.24
CA SER A 337 -54.44 -36.69 -47.89
C SER A 337 -54.38 -35.76 -46.68
N LYS A 338 -55.22 -34.72 -46.70
CA LYS A 338 -55.35 -33.77 -45.60
C LYS A 338 -55.90 -34.42 -44.33
N LEU A 339 -56.86 -35.34 -44.44
CA LEU A 339 -57.36 -36.14 -43.32
C LEU A 339 -56.30 -37.10 -42.73
N LYS A 340 -55.45 -37.73 -43.56
CA LYS A 340 -54.36 -38.60 -43.09
C LYS A 340 -53.26 -37.81 -42.39
N GLU A 341 -52.90 -36.65 -42.92
CA GLU A 341 -51.94 -35.71 -42.30
C GLU A 341 -52.48 -35.20 -40.97
N MET A 342 -53.72 -34.72 -40.94
CA MET A 342 -54.38 -34.23 -39.72
C MET A 342 -54.60 -35.33 -38.67
N TYR A 343 -54.86 -36.58 -39.08
CA TYR A 343 -54.93 -37.72 -38.16
C TYR A 343 -53.55 -38.07 -37.56
N SER A 344 -52.48 -37.97 -38.36
CA SER A 344 -51.10 -38.14 -37.90
C SER A 344 -50.70 -37.04 -36.90
N ASP A 345 -51.04 -35.79 -37.20
CA ASP A 345 -50.78 -34.63 -36.34
C ASP A 345 -51.57 -34.75 -35.02
N ALA A 346 -52.87 -35.05 -35.08
CA ALA A 346 -53.69 -35.29 -33.89
C ALA A 346 -53.18 -36.46 -33.03
N GLN A 347 -52.61 -37.51 -33.65
CA GLN A 347 -52.01 -38.63 -32.92
C GLN A 347 -50.67 -38.24 -32.27
N ALA A 348 -49.88 -37.35 -32.88
CA ALA A 348 -48.65 -36.82 -32.32
C ALA A 348 -48.93 -35.90 -31.12
N ASP A 349 -49.89 -34.98 -31.27
CA ASP A 349 -50.32 -34.06 -30.22
C ASP A 349 -50.89 -34.81 -29.01
N TYR A 350 -51.70 -35.85 -29.23
CA TYR A 350 -52.22 -36.69 -28.15
C TYR A 350 -51.10 -37.43 -27.38
N ARG A 351 -50.06 -37.91 -28.06
CA ARG A 351 -48.92 -38.57 -27.39
C ARG A 351 -48.14 -37.59 -26.51
N GLN A 352 -47.99 -36.34 -26.96
CA GLN A 352 -47.32 -35.29 -26.20
C GLN A 352 -48.11 -34.91 -24.94
N VAL A 353 -49.44 -34.90 -25.02
CA VAL A 353 -50.32 -34.67 -23.86
C VAL A 353 -50.36 -35.87 -22.90
N GLN A 354 -50.30 -37.12 -23.38
CA GLN A 354 -50.20 -38.30 -22.49
C GLN A 354 -48.94 -38.30 -21.60
N THR A 355 -47.85 -37.69 -22.06
CA THR A 355 -46.61 -37.57 -21.26
C THR A 355 -46.67 -36.47 -20.21
N LEU A 356 -47.63 -35.55 -20.31
CA LEU A 356 -47.88 -34.48 -19.36
C LEU A 356 -48.96 -34.99 -18.38
N LYS A 357 -48.64 -35.06 -17.08
CA LYS A 357 -49.56 -35.53 -16.03
C LYS A 357 -50.68 -34.52 -15.75
N VAL A 358 -51.56 -34.27 -16.72
CA VAL A 358 -52.75 -33.42 -16.55
C VAL A 358 -53.86 -34.26 -15.93
N GLU A 359 -54.15 -34.03 -14.65
CA GLU A 359 -55.24 -34.67 -13.88
C GLU A 359 -56.58 -33.95 -14.14
N GLY A 360 -57.69 -34.69 -14.23
CA GLY A 360 -59.05 -34.13 -14.23
C GLY A 360 -59.85 -34.21 -15.54
N HIS A 361 -59.24 -34.66 -16.64
CA HIS A 361 -59.86 -34.70 -17.98
C HIS A 361 -59.92 -36.13 -18.57
N ASP A 362 -60.17 -37.12 -17.73
CA ASP A 362 -60.18 -38.53 -18.15
C ASP A 362 -61.34 -38.86 -19.10
N ASP A 363 -62.48 -38.18 -18.94
CA ASP A 363 -63.66 -38.35 -19.79
C ASP A 363 -63.45 -37.77 -21.21
N GLU A 364 -62.83 -36.59 -21.35
CA GLU A 364 -62.51 -36.04 -22.68
C GLU A 364 -61.41 -36.85 -23.39
N LYS A 365 -60.40 -37.34 -22.63
CA LYS A 365 -59.39 -38.29 -23.16
C LYS A 365 -60.04 -39.57 -23.70
N ALA A 366 -61.06 -40.11 -23.01
CA ALA A 366 -61.78 -41.29 -23.46
C ALA A 366 -62.58 -41.04 -24.75
N GLN A 367 -63.27 -39.89 -24.86
CA GLN A 367 -64.00 -39.49 -26.07
C GLN A 367 -63.07 -39.31 -27.29
N ILE A 368 -61.86 -38.80 -27.07
CA ILE A 368 -60.83 -38.66 -28.12
C ILE A 368 -60.31 -40.02 -28.58
N ILE A 369 -60.06 -40.96 -27.67
CA ILE A 369 -59.67 -42.33 -28.02
C ILE A 369 -60.76 -42.98 -28.91
N GLU A 370 -62.02 -42.77 -28.56
CA GLU A 370 -63.16 -43.27 -29.33
C GLU A 370 -63.26 -42.61 -30.72
N ALA A 371 -63.06 -41.29 -30.80
CA ALA A 371 -63.07 -40.54 -32.06
C ALA A 371 -61.89 -40.91 -32.99
N LEU A 372 -60.65 -40.96 -32.45
CA LEU A 372 -59.46 -41.41 -33.20
C LEU A 372 -59.59 -42.87 -33.64
N GLY A 373 -60.12 -43.73 -32.77
CA GLY A 373 -60.45 -45.12 -33.12
C GLY A 373 -61.46 -45.20 -34.27
N SER A 374 -62.50 -44.38 -34.25
CA SER A 374 -63.52 -44.32 -35.29
C SER A 374 -62.96 -43.83 -36.63
N ILE A 375 -62.09 -42.80 -36.62
CA ILE A 375 -61.41 -42.29 -37.82
C ILE A 375 -60.43 -43.34 -38.39
N ALA A 376 -59.71 -44.06 -37.54
CA ALA A 376 -58.79 -45.13 -37.97
C ALA A 376 -59.54 -46.29 -38.66
N VAL A 377 -60.70 -46.69 -38.12
CA VAL A 377 -61.56 -47.72 -38.72
C VAL A 377 -62.10 -47.27 -40.08
N TRP A 378 -62.52 -46.00 -40.20
CA TRP A 378 -63.00 -45.42 -41.45
C TRP A 378 -61.90 -45.34 -42.53
N LEU A 379 -60.70 -44.87 -42.18
CA LEU A 379 -59.55 -44.80 -43.09
C LEU A 379 -59.15 -46.18 -43.62
N LYS A 380 -59.18 -47.21 -42.76
CA LYS A 380 -58.93 -48.60 -43.15
C LYS A 380 -59.98 -49.12 -44.13
N ALA A 381 -61.27 -48.91 -43.84
CA ALA A 381 -62.37 -49.33 -44.71
C ALA A 381 -62.39 -48.61 -46.07
N TYR A 382 -61.81 -47.40 -46.16
CA TYR A 382 -61.65 -46.66 -47.40
C TYR A 382 -60.45 -47.12 -48.24
N ASP A 383 -59.29 -47.35 -47.61
CA ASP A 383 -58.10 -47.89 -48.30
C ASP A 383 -58.41 -49.29 -48.90
N ASP A 384 -59.18 -50.11 -48.18
CA ASP A 384 -59.65 -51.41 -48.68
C ASP A 384 -60.59 -51.29 -49.91
N ARG A 385 -61.36 -50.19 -50.05
CA ARG A 385 -62.23 -49.93 -51.22
C ARG A 385 -61.46 -49.41 -52.44
N LYS A 386 -60.38 -48.66 -52.25
CA LYS A 386 -59.57 -48.09 -53.35
C LYS A 386 -58.69 -49.15 -54.03
N GLN A 387 -58.25 -50.16 -53.28
CA GLN A 387 -57.45 -51.27 -53.81
C GLN A 387 -58.23 -52.13 -54.83
N ALA A 388 -59.54 -52.25 -54.67
CA ALA A 388 -60.40 -53.06 -55.56
C ALA A 388 -60.53 -52.49 -56.99
N ASP A 389 -60.39 -51.17 -57.18
CA ASP A 389 -60.53 -50.50 -58.49
C ASP A 389 -59.21 -50.44 -59.29
N GLU A 390 -58.07 -50.58 -58.61
CA GLU A 390 -56.75 -50.57 -59.25
C GLU A 390 -56.34 -51.96 -59.75
N ASP A 391 -56.82 -53.02 -59.10
CA ASP A 391 -56.57 -54.41 -59.48
C ASP A 391 -57.40 -54.83 -60.73
N LEU A 392 -58.60 -54.28 -60.93
CA LEU A 392 -59.41 -54.45 -62.16
C LEU A 392 -58.77 -53.80 -63.40
N ARG A 393 -58.03 -52.69 -63.23
CA ARG A 393 -57.25 -52.05 -64.31
C ARG A 393 -55.98 -52.83 -64.65
N LYS A 394 -55.28 -53.40 -63.66
CA LYS A 394 -54.11 -54.26 -63.89
C LYS A 394 -54.47 -55.60 -64.54
N LEU A 395 -55.63 -56.18 -64.20
CA LEU A 395 -56.16 -57.38 -64.86
C LEU A 395 -56.46 -57.17 -66.36
N ARG A 396 -57.01 -56.01 -66.74
CA ARG A 396 -57.28 -55.67 -68.15
C ARG A 396 -56.00 -55.43 -68.97
N GLY A 397 -54.94 -54.94 -68.33
CA GLY A 397 -53.61 -54.80 -68.92
C GLY A 397 -52.93 -56.15 -69.16
N LEU A 398 -52.91 -57.02 -68.15
CA LEU A 398 -52.32 -58.37 -68.23
C LEU A 398 -53.06 -59.27 -69.25
N VAL A 399 -54.38 -59.11 -69.42
CA VAL A 399 -55.17 -59.83 -70.44
C VAL A 399 -54.84 -59.36 -71.87
N ASN A 400 -54.51 -58.08 -72.07
CA ASN A 400 -54.08 -57.56 -73.37
C ASN A 400 -52.63 -57.94 -73.71
N ASP A 401 -51.75 -58.02 -72.72
CA ASP A 401 -50.38 -58.47 -72.90
C ASP A 401 -50.31 -59.98 -73.20
N ALA A 402 -51.12 -60.80 -72.50
CA ALA A 402 -51.27 -62.22 -72.81
C ALA A 402 -51.87 -62.47 -74.21
N ARG A 403 -52.78 -61.59 -74.68
CA ARG A 403 -53.35 -61.65 -76.04
C ARG A 403 -52.33 -61.32 -77.12
N ASN A 404 -51.41 -60.39 -76.84
CA ASN A 404 -50.34 -59.97 -77.76
C ASN A 404 -49.19 -60.98 -77.78
N GLU A 405 -48.86 -61.63 -76.66
CA GLU A 405 -47.88 -62.72 -76.61
C GLU A 405 -48.40 -64.01 -77.26
N MET A 406 -49.72 -64.26 -77.23
CA MET A 406 -50.35 -65.41 -77.89
C MET A 406 -50.39 -65.27 -79.42
N ALA A 407 -50.42 -64.04 -79.96
CA ALA A 407 -50.20 -63.77 -81.38
C ALA A 407 -48.75 -64.06 -81.81
N LEU A 408 -47.79 -63.94 -80.89
CA LEU A 408 -46.37 -64.20 -81.11
C LEU A 408 -45.99 -65.69 -80.94
N ALA A 409 -46.67 -66.42 -80.05
CA ALA A 409 -46.38 -67.84 -79.77
C ALA A 409 -46.96 -68.82 -80.81
N VAL A 410 -48.03 -68.43 -81.53
CA VAL A 410 -48.57 -69.17 -82.69
C VAL A 410 -47.54 -69.29 -83.83
N ALA A 411 -46.46 -68.50 -83.80
CA ALA A 411 -45.40 -68.54 -84.81
C ALA A 411 -44.30 -69.60 -84.59
N LEU A 412 -44.19 -70.26 -83.42
CA LEU A 412 -42.93 -70.99 -83.10
C LEU A 412 -42.99 -72.39 -82.45
N ASP A 413 -44.13 -72.96 -82.02
CA ASP A 413 -44.16 -74.39 -81.63
C ASP A 413 -45.59 -74.98 -81.53
N LYS A 414 -45.87 -76.05 -82.30
CA LYS A 414 -47.18 -76.72 -82.35
C LYS A 414 -47.48 -77.61 -81.13
N SER A 415 -46.46 -77.94 -80.32
CA SER A 415 -46.63 -78.80 -79.13
C SER A 415 -47.07 -78.05 -77.87
N LYS A 416 -46.88 -76.72 -77.82
CA LYS A 416 -47.28 -75.86 -76.67
C LYS A 416 -48.69 -75.27 -76.77
N TYR A 417 -49.34 -75.38 -77.93
CA TYR A 417 -50.70 -74.87 -78.16
C TYR A 417 -51.75 -75.59 -77.29
N THR A 418 -51.60 -76.90 -77.09
CA THR A 418 -52.56 -77.72 -76.32
C THR A 418 -52.49 -77.47 -74.81
N GLU A 419 -51.30 -77.16 -74.28
CA GLU A 419 -51.10 -76.84 -72.86
C GLU A 419 -51.54 -75.40 -72.54
N ALA A 420 -51.37 -74.48 -73.49
CA ALA A 420 -51.83 -73.09 -73.36
C ALA A 420 -53.37 -72.97 -73.44
N SER A 421 -54.06 -73.75 -74.28
CA SER A 421 -55.53 -73.68 -74.40
C SER A 421 -56.25 -74.16 -73.14
N GLN A 422 -55.74 -75.20 -72.46
CA GLN A 422 -56.32 -75.71 -71.22
C GLN A 422 -56.19 -74.72 -70.04
N LYS A 423 -55.11 -73.94 -70.00
CA LYS A 423 -54.89 -72.89 -68.99
C LYS A 423 -55.81 -71.69 -69.21
N LEU A 424 -56.11 -71.35 -70.47
CA LEU A 424 -57.00 -70.24 -70.83
C LEU A 424 -58.48 -70.52 -70.50
N VAL A 425 -58.95 -71.76 -70.69
CA VAL A 425 -60.30 -72.18 -70.29
C VAL A 425 -60.50 -72.06 -68.76
N LYS A 426 -59.43 -72.31 -67.99
CA LYS A 426 -59.45 -72.22 -66.52
C LYS A 426 -59.47 -70.77 -66.02
N VAL A 427 -58.79 -69.87 -66.71
CA VAL A 427 -58.77 -68.42 -66.41
C VAL A 427 -60.10 -67.76 -66.79
N ILE A 428 -60.70 -68.11 -67.92
CA ILE A 428 -62.02 -67.61 -68.32
C ILE A 428 -63.11 -68.02 -67.31
N SER A 429 -63.07 -69.26 -66.80
CA SER A 429 -63.99 -69.76 -65.77
C SER A 429 -63.92 -68.98 -64.44
N ILE A 430 -62.71 -68.57 -64.03
CA ILE A 430 -62.49 -67.78 -62.80
C ILE A 430 -62.96 -66.33 -62.98
N CYS A 431 -62.77 -65.75 -64.18
CA CYS A 431 -63.26 -64.42 -64.51
C CYS A 431 -64.80 -64.36 -64.59
N ASP A 432 -65.46 -65.40 -65.09
CA ASP A 432 -66.94 -65.50 -65.13
C ASP A 432 -67.54 -65.60 -63.71
N GLN A 433 -66.87 -66.31 -62.79
CA GLN A 433 -67.26 -66.38 -61.38
C GLN A 433 -67.09 -65.05 -60.64
N ALA A 434 -66.05 -64.26 -60.96
CA ALA A 434 -65.81 -62.95 -60.34
C ALA A 434 -66.79 -61.86 -60.83
N ILE A 435 -67.24 -61.93 -62.08
CA ILE A 435 -68.22 -60.99 -62.65
C ILE A 435 -69.64 -61.26 -62.12
N SER A 436 -69.98 -62.51 -61.82
CA SER A 436 -71.27 -62.91 -61.23
C SER A 436 -71.50 -62.37 -59.80
N VAL A 437 -70.42 -62.22 -59.01
CA VAL A 437 -70.49 -61.71 -57.63
C VAL A 437 -70.60 -60.17 -57.57
N ALA A 438 -70.12 -59.44 -58.58
CA ALA A 438 -70.17 -57.97 -58.62
C ALA A 438 -71.53 -57.39 -59.10
N VAL A 439 -72.44 -58.21 -59.64
CA VAL A 439 -73.74 -57.75 -60.18
C VAL A 439 -74.93 -58.04 -59.23
N SER A 440 -74.73 -58.76 -58.12
CA SER A 440 -75.84 -59.24 -57.26
C SER A 440 -75.90 -58.65 -55.84
N GLY A 441 -75.10 -57.62 -55.50
CA GLY A 441 -75.08 -57.04 -54.15
C GLY A 441 -74.89 -55.52 -54.12
N GLY A 442 -75.65 -54.80 -54.96
CA GLY A 442 -75.70 -53.33 -54.96
C GLY A 442 -76.14 -52.72 -53.63
#